data_AF-A0A1B2HFC6-F1
#
_entry.id   AF-A0A1B2HFC6-F1
#
_cell.length_a   1.000
_cell.length_b   1.000
_cell.length_c   1.000
_cell.angle_alpha   90.00
_cell.angle_beta   90.00
_cell.angle_gamma   90.00
#
_symmetry.space_group_name_H-M   'P 1'
#
loop_
_entity.id
_entity.type
_entity.pdbx_description
1 polymer ?
#
loop_
_entity_poly.entity_id
_entity_poly.type
_entity_poly.pdbx_seq_one_letter_code
_entity_poly.pdbx_strand_id
1 'polypeptide(L)'
;MTEGTPPLDAVSAAEAGERYRFALARTAGQLDELHKALSLDADVMNVLCLLYLDLGTDMLRERTDPMALYHARERGWIAGDRRVILTNEGLAVWWDWKNTISPHLRDERFQQLWRDVTGW
;
A
#
# COMPACT_ATOMS: atom_id res chain seq x y z
N MET A 1 12.80 47.80 37.22
CA MET A 1 13.16 47.57 35.81
C MET A 1 12.53 46.25 35.43
N THR A 2 11.33 46.31 34.85
CA THR A 2 10.52 45.13 34.51
C THR A 2 11.04 44.46 33.24
N GLU A 3 11.04 43.13 33.30
CA GLU A 3 11.36 42.17 32.25
C GLU A 3 10.63 42.49 30.93
N GLY A 4 11.34 42.34 29.82
CA GLY A 4 10.78 42.29 28.49
C GLY A 4 11.13 40.96 27.84
N THR A 5 10.56 39.87 28.33
CA THR A 5 10.53 38.61 27.59
C THR A 5 9.81 38.88 26.27
N PRO A 6 10.41 38.65 25.10
CA PRO A 6 9.75 38.89 23.83
C PRO A 6 8.48 38.04 23.75
N PRO A 7 7.40 38.55 23.14
CA PRO A 7 6.13 37.84 23.10
C PRO A 7 6.31 36.51 22.37
N LEU A 8 5.89 35.43 23.03
CA LEU A 8 5.66 34.14 22.40
C LEU A 8 4.80 34.36 21.16
N ASP A 9 5.32 33.96 20.00
CA ASP A 9 4.67 34.02 18.69
C ASP A 9 3.21 33.55 18.77
N ALA A 10 2.30 34.50 18.95
CA ALA A 10 0.87 34.28 18.87
C ALA A 10 0.51 34.24 17.38
N VAL A 11 0.80 33.09 16.75
CA VAL A 11 0.29 32.76 15.42
C VAL A 11 -1.20 33.07 15.43
N SER A 12 -1.64 33.99 14.57
CA SER A 12 -3.05 34.40 14.56
C SER A 12 -3.93 33.19 14.26
N ALA A 13 -5.16 33.15 14.79
CA ALA A 13 -6.08 32.04 14.53
C ALA A 13 -6.30 31.77 13.02
N ALA A 14 -6.22 32.83 12.19
CA ALA A 14 -6.29 32.72 10.74
C ALA A 14 -5.06 32.00 10.16
N GLU A 15 -3.86 32.36 10.61
CA GLU A 15 -2.61 31.75 10.18
C GLU A 15 -2.47 30.29 10.67
N ALA A 16 -2.94 30.00 11.90
CA ALA A 16 -3.04 28.63 12.40
C ALA A 16 -4.03 27.80 11.57
N GLY A 17 -5.17 28.38 11.18
CA GLY A 17 -6.16 27.74 10.31
C GLY A 17 -5.66 27.51 8.87
N GLU A 18 -4.85 28.42 8.33
CA GLU A 18 -4.19 28.22 7.03
C GLU A 18 -3.14 27.11 7.08
N ARG A 19 -2.27 27.12 8.10
CA ARG A 19 -1.26 26.05 8.31
C ARG A 19 -1.92 24.68 8.49
N TYR A 20 -3.03 24.62 9.23
CA TYR A 20 -3.79 23.38 9.42
C TYR A 20 -4.39 22.87 8.10
N ARG A 21 -5.05 23.74 7.33
CA ARG A 21 -5.59 23.37 6.01
C ARG A 21 -4.51 22.92 5.04
N PHE A 22 -3.37 23.60 5.03
CA PHE A 22 -2.21 23.20 4.23
C PHE A 22 -1.66 21.83 4.64
N ALA A 23 -1.52 21.58 5.95
CA ALA A 23 -1.09 20.30 6.48
C ALA A 23 -2.05 19.15 6.13
N LEU A 24 -3.37 19.40 6.21
CA LEU A 24 -4.39 18.45 5.78
C LEU A 24 -4.30 18.14 4.29
N ALA A 25 -4.20 19.16 3.44
CA ALA A 25 -4.08 18.98 1.99
C ALA A 25 -2.82 18.20 1.61
N ARG A 26 -1.69 18.48 2.28
CA ARG A 26 -0.44 17.73 2.09
C ARG A 26 -0.59 16.26 2.50
N THR A 27 -1.27 16.00 3.61
CA THR A 27 -1.51 14.64 4.09
C THR A 27 -2.43 13.86 3.13
N ALA A 28 -3.47 14.51 2.60
CA ALA A 28 -4.34 13.93 1.58
C ALA A 28 -3.55 13.58 0.30
N GLY A 29 -2.71 14.51 -0.20
CA GLY A 29 -1.87 14.24 -1.37
C GLY A 29 -0.87 13.10 -1.14
N GLN A 30 -0.32 12.95 0.06
CA GLN A 30 0.54 11.81 0.41
C GLN A 30 -0.21 10.48 0.37
N LEU A 31 -1.47 10.45 0.84
CA LEU A 31 -2.30 9.24 0.78
C LEU A 31 -2.68 8.88 -0.66
N ASP A 32 -2.93 9.87 -1.52
CA ASP A 32 -3.23 9.66 -2.93
C ASP A 32 -2.05 9.03 -3.67
N GLU A 33 -0.85 9.58 -3.46
CA GLU A 33 0.38 9.04 -4.05
C GLU A 33 0.71 7.65 -3.50
N LEU A 34 0.51 7.41 -2.20
CA LEU A 34 0.68 6.08 -1.61
C LEU A 34 -0.30 5.07 -2.22
N HIS A 35 -1.58 5.43 -2.31
CA HIS A 35 -2.59 4.57 -2.91
C HIS A 35 -2.19 4.23 -4.36
N LYS A 36 -1.85 5.24 -5.15
CA LYS A 36 -1.41 5.06 -6.54
C LYS A 36 -0.21 4.12 -6.63
N ALA A 37 0.80 4.31 -5.77
CA ALA A 37 1.98 3.44 -5.75
C ALA A 37 1.61 1.98 -5.42
N LEU A 38 0.76 1.75 -4.42
CA LEU A 38 0.32 0.41 -4.02
C LEU A 38 -0.59 -0.25 -5.07
N SER A 39 -1.36 0.53 -5.82
CA SER A 39 -2.25 0.02 -6.89
C SER A 39 -1.50 -0.44 -8.14
N LEU A 40 -0.27 0.04 -8.39
CA LEU A 40 0.48 -0.29 -9.61
C LEU A 40 0.75 -1.79 -9.77
N ASP A 41 0.99 -2.49 -8.66
CA ASP A 41 1.29 -3.92 -8.65
C ASP A 41 0.13 -4.76 -8.06
N ALA A 42 -1.10 -4.25 -8.03
CA ALA A 42 -2.24 -4.92 -7.39
C ALA A 42 -2.44 -6.37 -7.90
N ASP A 43 -2.41 -6.59 -9.21
CA ASP A 43 -2.59 -7.92 -9.80
C ASP A 43 -1.44 -8.87 -9.41
N VAL A 44 -0.22 -8.34 -9.32
CA VAL A 44 0.95 -9.12 -8.87
C VAL A 44 0.83 -9.42 -7.38
N MET A 45 0.39 -8.48 -6.55
CA MET A 45 0.15 -8.72 -5.13
C MET A 45 -0.96 -9.77 -4.92
N ASN A 46 -1.97 -9.82 -5.79
CA ASN A 46 -2.98 -10.87 -5.75
C ASN A 46 -2.37 -12.26 -5.99
N VAL A 47 -1.47 -12.40 -6.99
CA VAL A 47 -0.70 -13.63 -7.23
C VAL A 47 0.08 -14.05 -5.96
N LEU A 48 0.82 -13.10 -5.36
CA LEU A 48 1.62 -13.40 -4.17
C LEU A 48 0.75 -13.77 -2.96
N CYS A 49 -0.39 -13.10 -2.79
CA CYS A 49 -1.37 -13.39 -1.75
C CYS A 49 -1.93 -14.83 -1.87
N LEU A 50 -2.36 -15.22 -3.08
CA LEU A 50 -2.91 -16.55 -3.32
C LEU A 50 -1.87 -17.66 -3.09
N LEU A 51 -0.62 -17.42 -3.47
CA LEU A 51 0.49 -18.34 -3.20
C LEU A 51 0.85 -18.40 -1.71
N TYR A 52 0.80 -17.28 -1.00
CA TYR A 52 1.00 -17.21 0.45
C TYR A 52 -0.04 -18.04 1.22
N LEU A 53 -1.28 -18.08 0.72
CA LEU A 53 -2.37 -18.87 1.29
C LEU A 53 -2.35 -20.35 0.87
N ASP A 54 -1.38 -20.77 0.03
CA ASP A 54 -1.20 -22.14 -0.50
C ASP A 54 -2.49 -22.76 -1.07
N LEU A 55 -3.28 -21.96 -1.78
CA LEU A 55 -4.60 -22.38 -2.28
C LEU A 55 -4.55 -23.27 -3.55
N GLY A 56 -3.35 -23.68 -3.95
CA GLY A 56 -3.12 -24.54 -5.13
C GLY A 56 -2.95 -23.77 -6.44
N THR A 57 -2.27 -24.40 -7.41
CA THR A 57 -1.92 -23.77 -8.70
C THR A 57 -3.12 -23.60 -9.64
N ASP A 58 -4.16 -24.42 -9.51
CA ASP A 58 -5.36 -24.31 -10.35
C ASP A 58 -6.14 -23.03 -10.03
N MET A 59 -6.37 -22.75 -8.74
CA MET A 59 -7.05 -21.53 -8.33
C MET A 59 -6.23 -20.28 -8.65
N LEU A 60 -4.89 -20.37 -8.61
CA LEU A 60 -4.02 -19.29 -9.06
C LEU A 60 -4.30 -18.93 -10.53
N ARG A 61 -4.39 -19.93 -11.42
CA ARG A 61 -4.63 -19.72 -12.86
C ARG A 61 -6.03 -19.22 -13.17
N GLU A 62 -7.03 -19.63 -12.39
CA GLU A 62 -8.42 -19.19 -12.58
C GLU A 62 -8.66 -17.76 -12.11
N ARG A 63 -7.91 -17.30 -11.10
CA ARG A 63 -8.17 -16.02 -10.42
C ARG A 63 -7.20 -14.90 -10.76
N THR A 64 -6.11 -15.18 -11.49
CA THR A 64 -5.07 -14.18 -11.79
C THR A 64 -4.92 -13.95 -13.29
N ASP A 65 -4.55 -12.73 -13.65
CA ASP A 65 -4.12 -12.41 -15.01
C ASP A 65 -2.81 -13.17 -15.33
N PRO A 66 -2.73 -13.93 -16.45
CA PRO A 66 -1.48 -14.53 -16.92
C PRO A 66 -0.30 -13.54 -17.00
N MET A 67 -0.54 -12.26 -17.28
CA MET A 67 0.50 -11.23 -17.32
C MET A 67 1.06 -10.92 -15.94
N ALA A 68 0.23 -10.94 -14.89
CA ALA A 68 0.70 -10.77 -13.51
C ALA A 68 1.62 -11.92 -13.07
N LEU A 69 1.31 -13.15 -13.48
CA LEU A 69 2.19 -14.31 -13.28
C LEU A 69 3.53 -14.16 -14.01
N TYR A 70 3.51 -13.68 -15.25
CA TYR A 70 4.73 -13.40 -16.02
C TYR A 70 5.60 -12.37 -15.29
N HIS A 71 5.02 -11.25 -14.90
CA HIS A 71 5.72 -10.17 -14.20
C HIS A 71 6.24 -10.58 -12.82
N ALA A 72 5.49 -11.37 -12.06
CA ALA A 72 5.95 -11.92 -10.78
C ALA A 72 7.17 -12.83 -10.97
N ARG A 73 7.18 -13.63 -12.05
CA ARG A 73 8.29 -14.53 -12.38
C ARG A 73 9.51 -13.76 -12.87
N GLU A 74 9.32 -12.77 -13.73
CA GLU A 74 10.39 -11.90 -14.24
C GLU A 74 11.14 -11.20 -13.10
N ARG A 75 10.40 -10.77 -12.07
CA ARG A 75 10.96 -10.15 -10.86
C ARG A 75 11.57 -11.15 -9.86
N GLY A 76 11.52 -12.45 -10.13
CA GLY A 76 12.05 -13.48 -9.23
C GLY A 76 11.23 -13.71 -7.95
N TRP A 77 10.01 -13.17 -7.87
CA TRP A 77 9.14 -13.28 -6.69
C TRP A 77 8.42 -14.63 -6.61
N ILE A 78 8.31 -15.32 -7.74
CA ILE A 78 7.76 -16.67 -7.83
C ILE A 78 8.67 -17.57 -8.66
N ALA A 79 8.61 -18.88 -8.41
CA ALA A 79 9.37 -19.89 -9.13
C ALA A 79 8.52 -21.11 -9.49
N GLY A 80 9.04 -21.94 -10.41
CA GLY A 80 8.41 -23.19 -10.82
C GLY A 80 7.44 -23.06 -11.99
N ASP A 81 7.35 -24.15 -12.77
CA ASP A 81 6.54 -24.21 -13.99
C ASP A 81 5.22 -24.95 -13.76
N ARG A 82 5.29 -26.17 -13.21
CA ARG A 82 4.11 -27.00 -12.92
C ARG A 82 3.45 -26.65 -11.59
N ARG A 83 4.27 -26.48 -10.55
CA ARG A 83 3.85 -25.98 -9.24
C ARG A 83 4.50 -24.62 -9.05
N VAL A 84 3.68 -23.57 -9.09
CA VAL A 84 4.14 -22.22 -8.82
C VAL A 84 4.31 -22.06 -7.31
N ILE A 85 5.46 -21.56 -6.88
CA ILE A 85 5.78 -21.34 -5.47
C ILE A 85 6.23 -19.90 -5.25
N LEU A 86 5.93 -19.38 -4.06
CA LEU A 86 6.41 -18.08 -3.59
C LEU A 86 7.90 -18.20 -3.21
N THR A 87 8.74 -17.28 -3.68
CA THR A 87 10.14 -17.20 -3.22
C THR A 87 10.23 -16.43 -1.91
N ASN A 88 11.38 -16.50 -1.23
CA ASN A 88 11.61 -15.68 -0.02
C ASN A 88 11.51 -14.18 -0.33
N GLU A 89 11.97 -13.76 -1.50
CA GLU A 89 11.88 -12.37 -1.96
C GLU A 89 10.43 -11.97 -2.22
N GLY A 90 9.66 -12.81 -2.92
CA GLY A 90 8.24 -12.56 -3.14
C GLY A 90 7.44 -12.51 -1.84
N LEU A 91 7.78 -13.35 -0.87
CA LEU A 91 7.18 -13.30 0.47
C LEU A 91 7.48 -11.98 1.19
N ALA A 92 8.73 -11.51 1.13
CA ALA A 92 9.11 -10.24 1.74
C ALA A 92 8.36 -9.06 1.10
N VAL A 93 8.25 -9.03 -0.23
CA VAL A 93 7.51 -8.00 -0.97
C VAL A 93 6.03 -8.01 -0.61
N TRP A 94 5.39 -9.18 -0.59
CA TRP A 94 4.00 -9.32 -0.15
C TRP A 94 3.81 -8.81 1.28
N TRP A 95 4.71 -9.17 2.18
CA TRP A 95 4.63 -8.76 3.58
C TRP A 95 4.80 -7.25 3.75
N ASP A 96 5.73 -6.65 3.00
CA ASP A 96 5.96 -5.20 3.00
C ASP A 96 4.74 -4.43 2.47
N TRP A 97 4.18 -4.88 1.33
CA TRP A 97 2.95 -4.31 0.78
C TRP A 97 1.80 -4.38 1.78
N LYS A 98 1.60 -5.56 2.40
CA LYS A 98 0.57 -5.79 3.42
C LYS A 98 0.75 -4.85 4.62
N ASN A 99 1.97 -4.70 5.13
CA ASN A 99 2.23 -3.83 6.28
C ASN A 99 2.09 -2.35 5.92
N THR A 100 2.36 -1.99 4.67
CA THR A 100 2.21 -0.63 4.17
C THR A 100 0.73 -0.26 4.03
N ILE A 101 -0.13 -1.16 3.52
CA ILE A 101 -1.56 -0.87 3.35
C ILE A 101 -2.36 -0.94 4.66
N SER A 102 -1.98 -1.84 5.58
CA SER A 102 -2.77 -2.15 6.80
C SER A 102 -3.16 -0.92 7.66
N PRO A 103 -2.28 0.07 7.92
CA PRO A 103 -2.63 1.26 8.70
C PRO A 103 -3.71 2.13 8.05
N HIS A 104 -3.91 1.99 6.74
CA HIS A 104 -4.79 2.84 5.93
C HIS A 104 -6.14 2.20 5.62
N LEU A 105 -6.41 0.96 6.08
CA LEU A 105 -7.67 0.24 5.84
C LEU A 105 -8.92 0.89 6.47
N ARG A 106 -8.80 2.05 7.13
CA ARG A 106 -9.95 2.88 7.52
C ARG A 106 -10.45 3.77 6.38
N ASP A 107 -9.63 4.03 5.37
CA ASP A 107 -9.98 4.77 4.17
C ASP A 107 -10.54 3.80 3.11
N GLU A 108 -11.70 4.15 2.52
CA GLU A 108 -12.45 3.29 1.60
C GLU A 108 -11.65 2.87 0.37
N ARG A 109 -10.72 3.70 -0.10
CA ARG A 109 -9.90 3.41 -1.28
C ARG A 109 -8.93 2.27 -1.01
N PHE A 110 -8.27 2.32 0.15
CA PHE A 110 -7.37 1.26 0.58
C PHE A 110 -8.14 -0.01 0.96
N GLN A 111 -9.37 0.10 1.48
CA GLN A 111 -10.25 -1.06 1.67
C GLN A 111 -10.58 -1.73 0.34
N GLN A 112 -10.91 -0.95 -0.69
CA GLN A 112 -11.21 -1.51 -2.00
C GLN A 112 -9.98 -2.18 -2.61
N LEU A 113 -8.82 -1.52 -2.57
CA LEU A 113 -7.56 -2.11 -3.04
C LEU A 113 -7.23 -3.40 -2.29
N TRP A 114 -7.45 -3.44 -0.97
CA TRP A 114 -7.27 -4.65 -0.16
C TRP A 114 -8.21 -5.79 -0.61
N ARG A 115 -9.48 -5.49 -0.88
CA ARG A 115 -10.45 -6.47 -1.42
C ARG A 115 -10.06 -6.95 -2.81
N ASP A 116 -9.60 -6.06 -3.68
CA ASP A 116 -9.19 -6.41 -5.03
C ASP A 116 -8.00 -7.39 -5.01
N VAL A 117 -7.06 -7.17 -4.07
CA VAL A 117 -5.88 -8.02 -3.91
C VAL A 117 -6.14 -9.31 -3.13
N THR A 118 -6.99 -9.31 -2.10
CA THR A 118 -7.15 -10.47 -1.20
C THR A 118 -8.48 -11.20 -1.37
N GLY A 119 -9.47 -10.54 -1.97
CA GLY A 119 -10.85 -11.00 -2.06
C GLY A 119 -11.71 -10.78 -0.81
N TRP A 120 -11.17 -10.18 0.26
CA TRP A 120 -11.82 -9.99 1.57
C TRP A 120 -11.95 -8.51 1.95
#